data_AF-A0A426Y046-F1
#
_entry.id   AF-A0A426Y046-F1
#
_cell.length_a   1.000
_cell.length_b   1.000
_cell.length_c   1.000
_cell.angle_alpha   90.00
_cell.angle_beta   90.00
_cell.angle_gamma   90.00
#
_symmetry.space_group_name_H-M   'P 1'
#
loop_
_entity.id
_entity.type
_entity.pdbx_description
1 polymer ?
#
loop_
_entity_poly.entity_id
_entity_poly.type
_entity_poly.pdbx_seq_one_letter_code
_entity_poly.pdbx_strand_id
1 'polypeptide(L)'
;GRAYQSLALKIWPPTQRTREAVLHRLVETLTSQSVLSKRYGSLPGDEAAAVAGAIEEEAFSAASAASVDDGADDDGMEVLHVYSQEISRRMVESAKARAAASAAAPNNS
;
A
#
# COMPACT_ATOMS: atom_id res chain seq x y z
N GLY A 1 16.56 -2.30 -38.27
CA GLY A 1 16.58 -2.25 -36.79
C GLY A 1 15.22 -1.79 -36.35
N ARG A 2 14.49 -2.63 -35.60
CA ARG A 2 13.18 -2.27 -35.07
C ARG A 2 13.44 -1.15 -34.05
N ALA A 3 13.11 0.08 -34.41
CA ALA A 3 13.08 1.18 -33.48
C ALA A 3 12.14 0.75 -32.36
N TYR A 4 12.68 0.50 -31.17
CA TYR A 4 11.93 0.74 -29.95
C TYR A 4 11.74 2.26 -29.96
N GLN A 5 10.74 2.73 -30.72
CA GLN A 5 10.10 3.97 -30.36
C GLN A 5 9.81 3.80 -28.88
N SER A 6 10.33 4.72 -28.09
CA SER A 6 9.97 4.96 -26.71
C SER A 6 8.46 4.76 -26.59
N LEU A 7 8.04 3.53 -26.25
CA LEU A 7 6.74 3.31 -25.66
C LEU A 7 6.90 4.03 -24.34
N ALA A 8 6.45 5.28 -24.31
CA ALA A 8 6.13 5.96 -23.07
C ALA A 8 5.06 5.07 -22.42
N LEU A 9 5.52 4.08 -21.66
CA LEU A 9 4.65 3.18 -20.92
C LEU A 9 4.11 4.09 -19.83
N LYS A 10 2.86 4.55 -19.98
CA LYS A 10 2.14 5.18 -18.88
C LYS A 10 1.97 4.11 -17.80
N ILE A 11 2.93 4.03 -16.90
CA ILE A 11 2.97 3.10 -15.76
C ILE A 11 1.91 3.51 -14.74
N TRP A 12 1.52 4.79 -14.76
CA TRP A 12 0.46 5.36 -13.94
C TRP A 12 -0.76 5.81 -14.77
N PRO A 13 -2.00 5.56 -14.31
CA PRO A 13 -2.36 4.80 -13.10
C PRO A 13 -2.24 3.28 -13.29
N PRO A 14 -1.93 2.52 -12.22
CA PRO A 14 -1.89 1.07 -12.25
C PRO A 14 -3.27 0.49 -12.60
N THR A 15 -3.26 -0.62 -13.33
CA THR A 15 -4.52 -1.32 -13.67
C THR A 15 -5.24 -1.83 -12.41
N GLN A 16 -6.55 -2.02 -12.51
CA GLN A 16 -7.35 -2.58 -11.41
C GLN A 16 -6.77 -3.91 -10.89
N ARG A 17 -6.31 -4.78 -11.79
CA ARG A 17 -5.65 -6.04 -11.38
C ARG A 17 -4.40 -5.82 -10.54
N THR A 18 -3.59 -4.81 -10.89
CA THR A 18 -2.38 -4.48 -10.12
C THR A 18 -2.76 -3.98 -8.73
N ARG A 19 -3.80 -3.12 -8.64
CA ARG A 19 -4.34 -2.64 -7.36
C ARG A 19 -4.86 -3.80 -6.51
N GLU A 20 -5.61 -4.73 -7.11
CA GLU A 20 -6.07 -5.94 -6.43
C GLU A 20 -4.90 -6.81 -5.95
N ALA A 21 -3.87 -7.03 -6.78
CA ALA A 21 -2.70 -7.78 -6.36
C ALA A 21 -1.98 -7.14 -5.15
N VAL A 22 -1.92 -5.80 -5.10
CA VAL A 22 -1.40 -5.06 -3.95
C VAL A 22 -2.27 -5.29 -2.71
N LEU A 23 -3.60 -5.16 -2.82
CA LEU A 23 -4.54 -5.44 -1.72
C LEU A 23 -4.37 -6.85 -1.16
N HIS A 24 -4.31 -7.86 -2.03
CA HIS A 24 -4.10 -9.24 -1.62
C HIS A 24 -2.76 -9.39 -0.88
N ARG A 25 -1.69 -8.79 -1.41
CA ARG A 25 -0.37 -8.82 -0.77
C ARG A 25 -0.36 -8.14 0.61
N LEU A 26 -1.10 -7.05 0.76
CA LEU A 26 -1.26 -6.35 2.02
C LEU A 26 -1.97 -7.23 3.05
N VAL A 27 -3.10 -7.82 2.66
CA VAL A 27 -3.85 -8.76 3.51
C VAL A 27 -2.98 -9.94 3.92
N GLU A 28 -2.30 -10.59 2.98
CA GLU A 28 -1.37 -11.69 3.30
C GLU A 28 -0.28 -11.24 4.28
N THR A 29 0.27 -10.04 4.12
CA THR A 29 1.33 -9.55 5.01
C THR A 29 0.82 -9.26 6.42
N LEU A 30 -0.39 -8.71 6.54
CA LEU A 30 -1.03 -8.37 7.81
C LEU A 30 -1.59 -9.59 8.56
N THR A 31 -1.97 -10.64 7.83
CA THR A 31 -2.52 -11.87 8.39
C THR A 31 -1.44 -12.93 8.67
N SER A 32 -0.39 -12.99 7.84
CA SER A 32 0.68 -13.99 7.98
C SER A 32 1.54 -13.75 9.23
N GLN A 33 2.14 -14.81 9.75
CA GLN A 33 3.13 -14.74 10.83
C GLN A 33 4.45 -14.18 10.30
N SER A 34 4.53 -12.86 10.15
CA SER A 34 5.72 -12.15 9.71
C SER A 34 6.44 -11.43 10.85
N VAL A 35 7.55 -10.77 10.55
CA VAL A 35 8.27 -9.88 11.48
C VAL A 35 7.33 -8.80 12.03
N LEU A 36 6.41 -8.30 11.20
CA LEU A 36 5.37 -7.35 11.61
C LEU A 36 4.45 -7.98 12.65
N SER A 37 3.90 -9.17 12.40
CA SER A 37 3.01 -9.86 13.34
C SER A 37 3.70 -10.26 14.64
N LYS A 38 5.02 -10.52 14.62
CA LYS A 38 5.82 -10.72 15.84
C LYS A 38 6.00 -9.44 16.67
N ARG A 39 6.00 -8.27 16.03
CA ARG A 39 6.20 -6.97 16.70
C ARG A 39 4.91 -6.27 17.07
N TYR A 40 3.84 -6.53 16.33
CA TYR A 40 2.61 -5.76 16.38
C TYR A 40 1.33 -6.61 16.52
N GLY A 41 1.45 -7.95 16.43
CA GLY A 41 0.32 -8.88 16.38
C GLY A 41 -0.18 -9.12 14.95
N SER A 42 -0.75 -10.30 14.69
CA SER A 42 -1.48 -10.58 13.45
C SER A 42 -2.90 -9.99 13.52
N LEU A 43 -3.39 -9.47 12.39
CA LEU A 43 -4.81 -9.08 12.26
C LEU A 43 -5.66 -10.27 11.81
N PRO A 44 -6.93 -10.38 12.28
CA PRO A 44 -7.89 -11.29 11.67
C PRO A 44 -8.16 -10.84 10.22
N GLY A 45 -8.45 -11.80 9.34
CA GLY A 45 -8.53 -11.55 7.89
C GLY A 45 -9.48 -10.43 7.47
N ASP A 46 -10.60 -10.27 8.17
CA ASP A 46 -11.58 -9.20 7.90
C ASP A 46 -11.03 -7.81 8.26
N GLU A 47 -10.45 -7.64 9.45
CA GLU A 47 -9.76 -6.40 9.84
C GLU A 47 -8.58 -6.11 8.91
N ALA A 48 -7.81 -7.13 8.53
CA ALA A 48 -6.69 -6.99 7.62
C ALA A 48 -7.13 -6.51 6.23
N ALA A 49 -8.27 -6.98 5.72
CA ALA A 49 -8.84 -6.53 4.46
C ALA A 49 -9.32 -5.07 4.51
N ALA A 50 -9.99 -4.68 5.59
CA ALA A 50 -10.40 -3.29 5.80
C ALA A 50 -9.18 -2.34 5.88
N VAL A 51 -8.16 -2.72 6.65
CA VAL A 51 -6.91 -1.95 6.77
C VAL A 51 -6.16 -1.89 5.44
N ALA A 52 -6.05 -3.01 4.73
CA ALA A 52 -5.41 -3.05 3.41
C ALA A 52 -6.13 -2.14 2.39
N GLY A 53 -7.46 -2.16 2.40
CA GLY A 53 -8.29 -1.29 1.56
C GLY A 53 -8.01 0.20 1.82
N ALA A 54 -8.02 0.61 3.08
CA ALA A 54 -7.73 2.00 3.46
C ALA A 54 -6.30 2.41 3.08
N ILE A 55 -5.30 1.55 3.32
CA ILE A 55 -3.91 1.82 2.96
C ILE A 55 -3.76 2.05 1.45
N GLU A 56 -4.34 1.15 0.65
CA GLU A 56 -4.24 1.20 -0.80
C GLU A 56 -4.95 2.41 -1.38
N GLU A 57 -6.17 2.69 -0.92
CA GLU A 57 -6.97 3.83 -1.39
C GLU A 57 -6.25 5.16 -1.10
N GLU A 58 -5.76 5.33 0.13
CA GLU A 58 -5.04 6.55 0.50
C GLU A 58 -3.72 6.70 -0.25
N ALA A 59 -2.96 5.61 -0.43
CA ALA A 59 -1.73 5.65 -1.22
C ALA A 59 -2.01 5.98 -2.69
N PHE A 60 -3.08 5.41 -3.27
CA PHE A 60 -3.50 5.69 -4.64
C PHE A 60 -3.93 7.14 -4.79
N SER A 61 -4.68 7.69 -3.83
CA SER A 61 -5.09 9.10 -3.83
C SER A 61 -3.89 10.04 -3.72
N ALA A 62 -2.96 9.78 -2.79
CA ALA A 62 -1.75 10.57 -2.60
C ALA A 62 -0.86 10.57 -3.86
N ALA A 63 -0.65 9.40 -4.46
CA ALA A 63 0.09 9.27 -5.71
C ALA A 63 -0.64 9.92 -6.89
N SER A 64 -1.97 9.78 -6.99
CA SER A 64 -2.76 10.46 -8.02
C SER A 64 -2.67 11.98 -7.91
N ALA A 65 -2.61 12.52 -6.69
CA ALA A 65 -2.38 13.94 -6.45
C ALA A 65 -0.96 14.40 -6.85
N ALA A 66 0.04 13.52 -6.79
CA ALA A 66 1.37 13.82 -7.32
C ALA A 66 1.39 13.79 -8.87
N SER A 67 0.59 12.93 -9.51
CA SER A 67 0.53 12.82 -10.98
C SER A 67 -0.14 13.98 -11.71
N VAL A 68 -0.80 14.90 -11.01
CA VAL A 68 -1.44 16.09 -11.63
C VAL A 68 -0.47 17.28 -11.74
N ASP A 69 0.65 17.26 -11.03
CA ASP A 69 1.68 18.32 -11.06
C ASP A 69 2.75 18.05 -12.13
N ASP A 70 3.01 16.77 -12.41
CA ASP A 70 3.98 16.34 -13.40
C ASP A 70 3.35 16.27 -14.81
N GLY A 71 3.86 17.08 -15.74
CA GLY A 71 3.29 17.24 -17.07
C GLY A 71 3.22 15.93 -17.87
N ALA A 72 2.54 15.97 -19.02
CA ALA A 72 2.19 14.81 -19.85
C ALA A 72 3.35 13.95 -20.42
N ASP A 73 4.60 14.20 -20.01
CA ASP A 73 5.83 13.55 -20.49
C ASP A 73 6.47 12.59 -19.45
N ASP A 74 6.04 12.57 -18.18
CA ASP A 74 6.52 11.55 -17.23
C ASP A 74 5.76 10.23 -17.40
N ASP A 75 6.52 9.14 -17.49
CA ASP A 75 6.01 7.77 -17.61
C ASP A 75 5.25 7.31 -16.35
N GLY A 76 5.17 8.14 -15.30
CA GLY A 76 4.49 7.87 -14.05
C GLY A 76 5.34 7.03 -13.09
N MET A 77 6.66 6.96 -13.30
CA MET A 77 7.56 6.15 -12.48
C MET A 77 7.79 6.80 -11.10
N GLU A 78 7.91 8.12 -11.05
CA GLU A 78 7.95 8.85 -9.77
C GLU A 78 6.66 8.66 -8.99
N VAL A 79 5.52 8.75 -9.69
CA VAL A 79 4.21 8.53 -9.08
C VAL A 79 4.07 7.11 -8.51
N LEU A 80 4.54 6.10 -9.23
CA LEU A 80 4.56 4.71 -8.73
C LEU A 80 5.49 4.54 -7.52
N HIS A 81 6.59 5.29 -7.47
CA HIS A 81 7.48 5.31 -6.32
C HIS A 81 6.77 5.87 -5.09
N VAL A 82 6.07 7.01 -5.24
CA VAL A 82 5.25 7.61 -4.17
C VAL A 82 4.18 6.63 -3.70
N TYR A 83 3.46 5.99 -4.62
CA TYR A 83 2.46 4.97 -4.29
C TYR A 83 3.05 3.83 -3.43
N SER A 84 4.21 3.30 -3.84
CA SER A 84 4.90 2.22 -3.13
C SER A 84 5.39 2.64 -1.74
N GLN A 85 5.88 3.88 -1.63
CA GLN A 85 6.34 4.46 -0.38
C GLN A 85 5.18 4.67 0.59
N GLU A 86 4.05 5.22 0.12
CA GLU A 86 2.85 5.48 0.92
C GLU A 86 2.21 4.18 1.43
N ILE A 87 2.18 3.14 0.59
CA ILE A 87 1.76 1.80 1.03
C ILE A 87 2.63 1.30 2.18
N SER A 88 3.95 1.28 1.97
CA SER A 88 4.89 0.71 2.95
C SER A 88 4.87 1.48 4.27
N ARG A 89 4.76 2.81 4.19
CA ARG A 89 4.66 3.70 5.34
C ARG A 89 3.38 3.41 6.14
N ARG A 90 2.22 3.43 5.49
CA ARG A 90 0.93 3.25 6.15
C ARG A 90 0.80 1.84 6.73
N MET A 91 1.32 0.81 6.07
CA MET A 91 1.39 -0.52 6.66
C MET A 91 2.06 -0.54 8.04
N VAL A 92 3.21 0.12 8.17
CA VAL A 92 3.93 0.19 9.43
C VAL A 92 3.17 1.04 10.46
N GLU A 93 2.58 2.15 10.04
CA GLU A 93 1.76 3.01 10.91
C GLU A 93 0.52 2.26 11.43
N SER A 94 -0.22 1.55 10.57
CA SER A 94 -1.36 0.70 10.96
C SER A 94 -0.95 -0.41 11.91
N ALA A 95 0.18 -1.08 11.66
CA ALA A 95 0.69 -2.11 12.56
C ALA A 95 1.06 -1.54 13.94
N LYS A 96 1.74 -0.39 13.99
CA LYS A 96 2.07 0.30 15.25
C LYS A 96 0.82 0.73 16.01
N ALA A 97 -0.16 1.32 15.33
CA ALA A 97 -1.42 1.76 15.94
C ALA A 97 -2.19 0.58 16.56
N ARG A 98 -2.24 -0.57 15.87
CA ARG A 98 -2.85 -1.80 16.38
C ARG A 98 -2.15 -2.30 17.65
N ALA A 99 -0.82 -2.31 17.66
CA ALA A 99 -0.04 -2.75 18.81
C ALA A 99 -0.24 -1.84 20.03
N ALA A 100 -0.31 -0.52 19.81
CA ALA A 100 -0.62 0.44 20.86
C ALA A 100 -2.04 0.23 21.42
N ALA A 101 -3.02 -0.03 20.54
CA ALA A 101 -4.39 -0.36 20.96
C ALA A 101 -4.46 -1.67 21.76
N SER A 102 -3.71 -2.71 21.36
CA SER A 102 -3.59 -3.95 22.14
C SER A 102 -2.97 -3.73 23.52
N ALA A 103 -1.96 -2.86 23.63
CA ALA A 103 -1.29 -2.56 24.90
C ALA A 103 -2.14 -1.69 25.83
N ALA A 104 -3.05 -0.89 25.28
CA ALA A 104 -3.95 -0.02 26.04
C ALA A 104 -5.23 -0.73 26.51
N ALA A 105 -5.53 -1.94 26.02
CA ALA A 105 -6.65 -2.73 26.53
C ALA A 105 -6.32 -3.22 27.96
N PRO A 106 -7.05 -2.78 29.01
CA PRO A 106 -6.79 -3.22 30.36
C PRO A 106 -7.08 -4.71 30.48
N ASN A 107 -6.06 -5.48 30.88
CA ASN A 107 -6.20 -6.88 31.28
C ASN A 107 -7.08 -6.92 32.54
N ASN A 108 -8.39 -7.11 32.38
CA ASN A 108 -9.30 -7.39 33.49
C ASN A 108 -9.51 -8.90 33.57
N SER A 109 -8.58 -9.58 34.23
CA SER A 109 -8.75 -10.94 34.77
C SER A 109 -8.78 -10.88 36.29
#